data_AF-A0A969BN25-F1
#
_entry.id   AF-A0A969BN25-F1
#
_cell.length_a   1.000
_cell.length_b   1.000
_cell.length_c   1.000
_cell.angle_alpha   90.00
_cell.angle_beta   90.00
_cell.angle_gamma   90.00
#
_symmetry.space_group_name_H-M   'P 1'
#
loop_
_entity.id
_entity.type
_entity.pdbx_description
1 polymer ?
#
loop_
_entity_poly.entity_id
_entity_poly.type
_entity_poly.pdbx_seq_one_letter_code
_entity_poly.pdbx_strand_id
1 'polypeptide(L)'
;MSTVRSSARSAFRSAAIFCDFLRLADGRLALEELHRFPNTPIKVAGSLCWNIPALIEGLKTGLKQSAVRRLPIASISTDSWGVDYLLLDAQGEIIPPVFHYRDPRTACGVASV
;
A
#
# COMPACT_ATOMS: atom_id res chain seq x y z
N MET A 1 -24.09 -22.04 -9.02
CA MET A 1 -23.93 -20.81 -9.82
C MET A 1 -23.90 -19.64 -8.84
N SER A 2 -22.74 -19.40 -8.20
CA SER A 2 -22.58 -18.32 -7.21
C SER A 2 -22.05 -17.06 -7.90
N THR A 3 -22.80 -15.98 -7.73
CA THR A 3 -22.49 -14.66 -8.28
C THR A 3 -21.24 -14.10 -7.60
N VAL A 4 -20.15 -13.93 -8.36
CA VAL A 4 -18.99 -13.12 -7.95
C VAL A 4 -19.46 -11.66 -7.90
N ARG A 5 -19.78 -11.16 -6.71
CA ARG A 5 -19.96 -9.72 -6.50
C ARG A 5 -18.59 -9.10 -6.29
N SER A 6 -18.02 -8.50 -7.34
CA SER A 6 -16.89 -7.59 -7.19
C SER A 6 -17.37 -6.34 -6.43
N SER A 7 -17.17 -6.33 -5.12
CA SER A 7 -17.36 -5.13 -4.29
C SER A 7 -16.16 -4.19 -4.43
N ALA A 8 -15.88 -3.73 -5.65
CA ALA A 8 -14.89 -2.68 -5.92
C ALA A 8 -15.41 -1.28 -5.50
N ARG A 9 -16.68 -1.15 -5.10
CA ARG A 9 -17.35 0.15 -4.90
C ARG A 9 -17.31 0.72 -3.47
N SER A 10 -16.72 0.02 -2.49
CA SER A 10 -16.69 0.47 -1.08
C SER A 10 -15.32 0.96 -0.58
N ALA A 11 -14.28 0.99 -1.42
CA ALA A 11 -12.91 1.26 -0.96
C ALA A 11 -12.56 2.74 -0.72
N PHE A 12 -13.43 3.70 -1.07
CA PHE A 12 -13.08 5.13 -1.03
C PHE A 12 -13.21 5.84 0.32
N ARG A 13 -13.58 5.13 1.42
CA ARG A 13 -13.81 5.77 2.74
C ARG A 13 -12.87 5.36 3.86
N SER A 14 -11.97 4.40 3.63
CA SER A 14 -10.96 4.00 4.63
C SER A 14 -9.60 3.89 3.94
N ALA A 15 -8.62 4.69 4.36
CA ALA A 15 -7.24 4.59 3.91
C ALA A 15 -6.64 3.26 4.42
N ALA A 16 -6.84 2.20 3.65
CA ALA A 16 -6.35 0.87 3.94
C ALA A 16 -5.63 0.32 2.71
N ILE A 17 -4.56 -0.43 2.94
CA ILE A 17 -3.88 -1.21 1.90
C ILE A 17 -4.44 -2.62 1.95
N PHE A 18 -4.61 -3.18 0.76
CA PHE A 18 -5.15 -4.51 0.53
C PHE A 18 -4.04 -5.39 -0.04
N CYS A 19 -3.91 -6.60 0.48
CA CYS A 19 -3.11 -7.65 -0.12
C CYS A 19 -4.08 -8.71 -0.63
N ASP A 20 -4.18 -8.81 -1.96
CA ASP A 20 -5.13 -9.69 -2.60
C ASP A 20 -4.42 -10.82 -3.36
N PHE A 21 -5.03 -11.99 -3.36
CA PHE A 21 -4.67 -13.09 -4.26
C PHE A 21 -5.57 -13.05 -5.50
N LEU A 22 -4.95 -12.81 -6.65
CA LEU A 22 -5.60 -12.85 -7.95
C LEU A 22 -5.35 -14.21 -8.60
N ARG A 23 -6.42 -14.84 -9.10
CA ARG A 23 -6.33 -16.03 -9.95
C ARG A 23 -7.16 -15.87 -11.22
N LEU A 24 -6.68 -16.44 -12.32
CA LEU A 24 -7.42 -16.59 -13.56
C LEU A 24 -7.96 -18.02 -13.64
N ALA A 25 -9.28 -18.18 -13.68
CA ALA A 25 -9.94 -19.48 -13.85
C ALA A 25 -11.07 -19.33 -14.87
N ASP A 26 -11.10 -20.21 -15.87
CA ASP A 26 -12.12 -20.21 -16.94
C ASP A 26 -12.29 -18.84 -17.65
N GLY A 27 -11.18 -18.16 -17.91
CA GLY A 27 -11.17 -16.83 -18.52
C GLY A 27 -11.67 -15.70 -17.63
N ARG A 28 -11.88 -15.96 -16.33
CA ARG A 28 -12.37 -14.97 -15.36
C ARG A 28 -11.34 -14.73 -14.27
N LEU A 29 -11.16 -13.45 -13.95
CA LEU A 29 -10.38 -13.03 -12.79
C LEU A 29 -11.21 -13.19 -11.52
N ALA A 30 -10.64 -13.87 -10.53
CA ALA A 30 -11.17 -13.95 -9.18
C ALA A 30 -10.13 -13.37 -8.21
N LEU A 31 -10.60 -12.49 -7.32
CA LEU A 31 -9.79 -11.79 -6.34
C LEU A 31 -10.23 -12.22 -4.94
N GLU A 32 -9.27 -12.52 -4.08
CA GLU A 32 -9.50 -12.85 -2.68
C GLU A 32 -8.62 -11.98 -1.78
N GLU A 33 -9.23 -11.21 -0.88
CA GLU A 33 -8.50 -10.41 0.10
C GLU A 33 -7.84 -11.33 1.13
N LEU A 34 -6.51 -11.31 1.19
CA LEU A 34 -5.73 -12.08 2.16
C LEU A 34 -5.48 -11.28 3.45
N HIS A 35 -5.27 -9.98 3.29
CA HIS A 35 -4.96 -9.09 4.40
C HIS A 35 -5.31 -7.66 4.06
N ARG A 36 -5.72 -6.91 5.09
CA ARG A 36 -5.99 -5.49 5.01
C ARG A 36 -5.39 -4.82 6.23
N PHE A 37 -4.64 -3.74 6.00
CA PHE A 37 -4.01 -2.99 7.08
C PHE A 37 -4.14 -1.47 6.88
N PRO A 38 -4.02 -0.69 7.96
CA PRO A 38 -4.15 0.76 7.89
C PRO A 38 -3.05 1.40 7.04
N ASN A 39 -3.43 2.38 6.23
CA ASN A 39 -2.52 3.24 5.50
C ASN A 39 -2.51 4.62 6.17
N THR A 40 -1.99 4.68 7.39
CA THR A 40 -2.07 5.86 8.25
C THR A 40 -0.72 6.56 8.33
N PRO A 41 -0.61 7.82 7.86
CA PRO A 41 0.60 8.61 8.10
C PRO A 41 0.74 8.95 9.58
N ILE A 42 1.97 9.22 9.98
CA ILE A 42 2.35 9.57 11.35
C ILE A 42 2.85 11.01 11.40
N LYS A 43 2.68 11.66 12.56
CA LYS A 43 3.29 12.97 12.81
C LYS A 43 4.67 12.79 13.43
N VAL A 44 5.70 13.33 12.80
CA VAL A 44 7.09 13.31 13.29
C VAL A 44 7.60 14.74 13.30
N ALA A 45 7.94 15.26 14.50
CA ALA A 45 8.46 16.61 14.67
C ALA A 45 7.65 17.72 13.94
N GLY A 46 6.31 17.62 13.98
CA GLY A 46 5.41 18.58 13.32
C GLY A 46 5.16 18.34 11.82
N SER A 47 5.90 17.43 11.19
CA SER A 47 5.70 16.99 9.81
C SER A 47 4.80 15.75 9.73
N LEU A 48 4.09 15.58 8.62
CA LEU A 48 3.33 14.39 8.27
C LEU A 48 4.20 13.46 7.42
N CYS A 49 4.44 12.25 7.92
CA CYS A 49 5.37 11.28 7.34
C CYS A 49 4.72 9.92 7.13
N TRP A 50 5.25 9.13 6.21
CA TRP A 50 4.90 7.72 6.05
C TRP A 50 5.56 6.87 7.14
N ASN A 51 4.78 5.97 7.75
CA ASN A 51 5.30 4.95 8.65
C ASN A 51 5.77 3.73 7.85
N ILE A 52 6.94 3.83 7.21
CA ILE A 52 7.48 2.78 6.35
C ILE A 52 7.59 1.42 7.07
N PRO A 53 8.08 1.31 8.31
CA PRO A 53 8.10 0.03 9.02
C PRO A 53 6.72 -0.62 9.14
N ALA A 54 5.68 0.15 9.50
CA ALA A 54 4.32 -0.39 9.60
C ALA A 54 3.76 -0.86 8.25
N LEU A 55 4.05 -0.12 7.16
CA LEU A 55 3.63 -0.51 5.82
C LEU A 55 4.29 -1.82 5.38
N ILE A 56 5.60 -1.97 5.62
CA ILE A 56 6.35 -3.18 5.31
C ILE A 56 5.87 -4.37 6.15
N GLU A 57 5.56 -4.18 7.43
CA GLU A 57 5.01 -5.26 8.27
C GLU A 57 3.59 -5.68 7.84
N GLY A 58 2.76 -4.74 7.41
CA GLY A 58 1.47 -5.04 6.79
C GLY A 58 1.63 -5.90 5.52
N LEU A 59 2.52 -5.50 4.62
CA LEU A 59 2.84 -6.25 3.41
C LEU A 59 3.35 -7.66 3.72
N LYS A 60 4.33 -7.79 4.63
CA LYS A 60 4.86 -9.08 5.07
C LYS A 60 3.77 -9.96 5.67
N THR A 61 2.84 -9.39 6.42
CA THR A 61 1.71 -10.13 7.00
C THR A 61 0.82 -10.71 5.91
N GLY A 62 0.48 -9.94 4.88
CA GLY A 62 -0.28 -10.42 3.71
C GLY A 62 0.44 -11.55 2.96
N LEU A 63 1.74 -11.41 2.72
CA LEU A 63 2.56 -12.45 2.08
C LEU A 63 2.69 -13.72 2.93
N LYS A 64 2.75 -13.60 4.27
CA LYS A 64 2.74 -14.76 5.16
C LYS A 64 1.42 -15.52 5.07
N GLN A 65 0.28 -14.82 4.93
CA GLN A 65 -1.02 -15.48 4.76
C GLN A 65 -1.06 -16.34 3.47
N SER A 66 -0.48 -15.86 2.37
CA SER A 66 -0.40 -16.66 1.14
C SER A 66 0.48 -17.90 1.31
N ALA A 67 1.60 -17.77 2.03
CA ALA A 67 2.52 -18.87 2.32
C ALA A 67 1.89 -19.94 3.23
N VAL A 68 1.24 -19.55 4.34
CA VAL A 68 0.56 -20.47 5.26
C VAL A 68 -0.51 -21.30 4.53
N ARG A 69 -1.20 -20.67 3.58
CA ARG A 69 -2.24 -21.30 2.76
C ARG A 69 -1.71 -22.06 1.55
N ARG A 70 -0.39 -22.02 1.30
CA ARG A 70 0.28 -22.62 0.14
C ARG A 70 -0.34 -22.21 -1.19
N LEU A 71 -0.71 -20.92 -1.32
CA LEU A 71 -1.27 -20.40 -2.57
C LEU A 71 -0.21 -20.44 -3.68
N PRO A 72 -0.57 -20.82 -4.92
CA PRO A 72 0.37 -20.92 -6.03
C PRO A 72 0.67 -19.53 -6.61
N ILE A 73 1.49 -18.74 -5.92
CA ILE A 73 1.87 -17.39 -6.35
C ILE A 73 2.88 -17.48 -7.50
N ALA A 74 2.50 -17.02 -8.70
CA ALA A 74 3.38 -16.94 -9.86
C ALA A 74 4.16 -15.61 -9.94
N SER A 75 3.58 -14.53 -9.42
CA SER A 75 4.14 -13.18 -9.47
C SER A 75 3.52 -12.28 -8.39
N ILE A 76 4.16 -11.15 -8.10
CA ILE A 76 3.66 -10.11 -7.20
C ILE A 76 3.61 -8.79 -7.98
N SER A 77 2.56 -8.00 -7.77
CA SER A 77 2.41 -6.66 -8.32
C SER A 77 1.96 -5.72 -7.21
N THR A 78 2.33 -4.44 -7.31
CA THR A 78 1.96 -3.39 -6.37
C THR A 78 1.57 -2.14 -7.14
N ASP A 79 0.52 -1.46 -6.70
CA ASP A 79 0.16 -0.12 -7.16
C ASP A 79 0.07 0.85 -5.98
N SER A 80 0.31 2.13 -6.24
CA SER A 80 0.18 3.20 -5.25
C SER A 80 -0.23 4.50 -5.95
N TRP A 81 -0.64 5.50 -5.16
CA TRP A 81 -0.64 6.88 -5.65
C TRP A 81 0.81 7.35 -5.91
N GLY A 82 0.96 8.36 -6.77
CA GLY A 82 2.27 8.94 -7.11
C GLY A 82 2.72 10.03 -6.13
N VAL A 83 3.62 10.90 -6.60
CA VAL A 83 4.20 12.10 -5.94
C VAL A 83 5.09 11.87 -4.70
N ASP A 84 4.78 10.88 -3.88
CA ASP A 84 5.58 10.55 -2.71
C ASP A 84 6.89 9.85 -3.11
N TYR A 85 7.95 10.12 -2.35
CA TYR A 85 9.26 9.53 -2.55
C TYR A 85 9.98 9.35 -1.21
N LEU A 86 10.92 8.42 -1.16
CA LEU A 86 11.90 8.28 -0.09
C LEU A 86 13.30 8.37 -0.70
N LEU A 87 14.25 8.81 0.11
CA LEU A 87 15.65 8.88 -0.29
C LEU A 87 16.39 7.66 0.26
N LEU A 88 17.29 7.14 -0.55
CA LEU A 88 18.21 6.07 -0.16
C LEU A 88 19.63 6.63 -0.12
N ASP A 89 20.44 6.18 0.83
CA ASP A 89 21.87 6.43 0.82
C ASP A 89 22.62 5.46 -0.13
N ALA A 90 23.94 5.56 -0.18
CA ALA A 90 24.77 4.73 -1.04
C ALA A 90 24.77 3.24 -0.66
N GLN A 91 24.31 2.90 0.55
CA GLN A 91 24.19 1.55 1.07
C GLN A 91 22.77 0.98 0.84
N GLY A 92 21.84 1.81 0.35
CA GLY A 92 20.44 1.44 0.14
C GLY A 92 19.58 1.60 1.39
N GLU A 93 20.06 2.30 2.42
CA GLU A 93 19.31 2.56 3.64
C GLU A 93 18.44 3.82 3.49
N ILE A 94 17.27 3.82 4.14
CA ILE A 94 16.32 4.93 4.06
C ILE A 94 16.86 6.14 4.83
N ILE A 95 16.91 7.29 4.17
CA ILE A 95 17.21 8.57 4.80
C ILE A 95 15.88 9.21 5.27
N PRO A 96 15.65 9.36 6.59
CA PRO A 96 14.45 10.02 7.11
C PRO A 96 14.55 11.56 7.04
N PRO A 97 13.43 12.28 7.09
CA PRO A 97 12.05 11.76 7.16
C PRO A 97 11.48 11.40 5.77
N VAL A 98 10.58 10.41 5.74
CA VAL A 98 9.82 10.05 4.54
C VAL A 98 8.50 10.80 4.55
N PHE A 99 8.45 11.94 3.84
CA PHE A 99 7.29 12.83 3.88
C PHE A 99 6.06 12.24 3.18
N HIS A 100 4.89 12.53 3.73
CA HIS A 100 3.61 12.33 3.09
C HIS A 100 3.28 13.54 2.19
N TYR A 101 2.70 13.35 1.01
CA TYR A 101 2.47 14.45 0.05
C TYR A 101 1.61 15.60 0.59
N ARG A 102 0.73 15.30 1.55
CA ARG A 102 -0.08 16.29 2.29
C ARG A 102 0.66 17.04 3.40
N ASP A 103 1.96 16.79 3.56
CA ASP A 103 2.78 17.58 4.47
C ASP A 103 2.82 19.06 4.00
N PRO A 104 2.69 20.04 4.92
CA PRO A 104 2.62 21.44 4.54
C PRO A 104 3.93 22.01 4.01
N ARG A 105 5.07 21.29 4.02
CA ARG A 105 6.38 21.78 3.56
C ARG A 105 6.37 22.32 2.13
N THR A 106 5.47 21.83 1.28
CA THR A 106 5.39 22.24 -0.14
C THR A 106 4.43 23.40 -0.38
N ALA A 107 3.69 23.86 0.64
CA ALA A 107 2.66 24.88 0.49
C ALA A 107 3.19 26.19 -0.12
N CYS A 108 4.40 26.61 0.24
CA CYS A 108 5.01 27.82 -0.34
C CYS A 108 5.30 27.68 -1.84
N GLY A 109 5.76 26.52 -2.30
CA GLY A 109 6.03 26.25 -3.71
C GLY A 109 4.76 26.16 -4.55
N VAL A 110 3.68 25.62 -3.97
CA VAL A 110 2.35 25.61 -4.62
C VAL A 110 1.77 27.02 -4.73
N ALA A 111 1.99 27.88 -3.73
CA ALA A 111 1.49 29.26 -3.75
C ALA A 111 2.25 30.18 -4.72
N SER A 112 3.41 29.77 -5.21
CA SER A 112 4.27 30.58 -6.09
C SER A 112 4.09 30.34 -7.59
N VAL A 113 3.14 29.50 -8.00
CA VAL A 113 2.84 29.17 -9.42
C VAL A 113 1.50 29.73 -9.87
#